data_AF-A0A535QUB3-F1
#
_entry.id   AF-A0A535QUB3-F1
#
_cell.length_a   1.000
_cell.length_b   1.000
_cell.length_c   1.000
_cell.angle_alpha   90.00
_cell.angle_beta   90.00
_cell.angle_gamma   90.00
#
_symmetry.space_group_name_H-M   'P 1'
#
loop_
_entity.id
_entity.type
_entity.pdbx_description
1 polymer ?
#
loop_
_entity_poly.entity_id
_entity_poly.type
_entity_poly.pdbx_seq_one_letter_code
_entity_poly.pdbx_strand_id
1 'polypeptide(L)' 'SGDPTPSPEDIEATKQLVAAGRILDIELVDHLIIGHQRFVSLKEHLRWE' A
#
# COMPACT_ATOMS: atom_id res chain seq x y z
N SER A 1 -17.20 -5.84 4.20
CA SER A 1 -17.71 -5.29 2.93
C SER A 1 -17.13 -6.01 1.71
N GLY A 2 -15.86 -6.44 1.75
CA GLY A 2 -15.17 -7.00 0.57
C GLY A 2 -14.90 -5.94 -0.51
N ASP A 3 -14.96 -4.68 -0.11
CA ASP A 3 -14.55 -3.54 -0.89
C ASP A 3 -13.05 -3.28 -0.63
N PRO A 4 -12.19 -3.32 -1.65
CA PRO A 4 -10.75 -3.12 -1.48
C PRO A 4 -10.35 -1.64 -1.43
N THR A 5 -11.30 -0.71 -1.28
CA THR A 5 -11.01 0.72 -1.16
C THR A 5 -10.16 0.95 0.10
N PRO A 6 -8.99 1.60 -0.01
CA PRO A 6 -8.13 1.84 1.14
C PRO A 6 -8.78 2.82 2.12
N SER A 7 -8.59 2.54 3.41
CA SER A 7 -8.88 3.49 4.47
C SER A 7 -7.76 4.54 4.59
N PRO A 8 -8.01 5.69 5.25
CA PRO A 8 -6.95 6.64 5.60
C PRO A 8 -5.80 6.00 6.39
N GLU A 9 -6.12 5.04 7.27
CA GLU A 9 -5.15 4.31 8.08
C GLU A 9 -4.25 3.41 7.23
N ASP A 10 -4.79 2.74 6.21
CA ASP A 10 -4.02 1.92 5.27
C ASP A 10 -3.00 2.79 4.51
N ILE A 11 -3.42 3.99 4.08
CA ILE A 11 -2.56 4.95 3.38
C ILE A 11 -1.42 5.41 4.29
N GLU A 12 -1.73 5.79 5.53
CA GLU A 12 -0.72 6.29 6.47
C GLU A 12 0.29 5.20 6.86
N ALA A 13 -0.19 3.99 7.16
CA ALA A 13 0.67 2.85 7.43
C ALA A 13 1.60 2.54 6.25
N THR A 14 1.07 2.57 5.03
CA THR A 14 1.86 2.34 3.80
C THR A 14 2.96 3.37 3.62
N LYS A 15 2.68 4.66 3.85
CA LYS A 15 3.70 5.71 3.78
C LYS A 15 4.84 5.49 4.78
N GLN A 16 4.51 5.09 6.00
CA GLN A 16 5.52 4.80 7.03
C GLN A 16 6.38 3.58 6.65
N LEU A 17 5.77 2.53 6.09
CA LEU A 17 6.49 1.35 5.61
C LEU A 17 7.42 1.69 4.42
N VAL A 18 6.97 2.48 3.45
CA VAL A 18 7.81 2.95 2.34
C VAL A 18 9.01 3.74 2.87
N ALA A 19 8.77 4.66 3.81
CA ALA A 19 9.85 5.44 4.41
C ALA A 19 10.85 4.57 5.17
N ALA A 20 10.37 3.59 5.95
CA ALA A 20 11.22 2.65 6.67
C ALA A 20 12.05 1.77 5.72
N GLY A 21 11.44 1.27 4.64
CA GLY A 21 12.13 0.49 3.61
C GLY A 21 13.31 1.25 3.00
N ARG A 22 13.11 2.53 2.66
CA ARG A 22 14.18 3.39 2.13
C ARG A 22 15.35 3.58 3.10
N ILE A 23 15.09 3.67 4.41
CA ILE A 23 16.14 3.77 5.43
C ILE A 23 16.96 2.48 5.52
N LEU A 24 16.30 1.33 5.33
CA LEU A 24 16.89 0.00 5.45
C LEU A 24 17.50 -0.51 4.13
N ASP A 25 17.41 0.25 3.04
CA ASP A 25 17.75 -0.19 1.68
C ASP A 25 16.96 -1.44 1.25
N ILE A 26 15.68 -1.49 1.64
CA ILE A 26 14.72 -2.56 1.31
C ILE A 26 13.53 -1.94 0.58
N GLU A 27 13.32 -2.31 -0.69
CA GLU A 27 12.20 -1.81 -1.48
C GLU A 27 10.86 -2.44 -1.04
N LEU A 28 9.86 -1.60 -0.75
CA LEU A 28 8.47 -2.06 -0.67
C LEU A 28 7.87 -2.14 -2.07
N VAL A 29 7.81 -3.36 -2.59
CA VAL A 29 7.37 -3.64 -3.96
C VAL A 29 5.92 -3.24 -4.20
N ASP A 30 4.99 -3.58 -3.30
CA ASP A 30 3.59 -3.13 -3.33
C ASP A 30 2.89 -3.39 -1.98
N HIS A 31 1.76 -2.73 -1.75
CA HIS A 31 0.79 -3.07 -0.72
C HIS A 31 -0.57 -3.31 -1.41
N LEU A 32 -0.99 -4.58 -1.44
CA LEU A 32 -2.25 -5.00 -2.06
C LEU A 32 -3.37 -5.11 -1.03
N ILE A 33 -4.49 -4.43 -1.28
CA ILE A 33 -5.74 -4.65 -0.54
C ILE A 33 -6.62 -5.57 -1.38
N ILE A 34 -6.99 -6.74 -0.84
CA ILE A 34 -7.73 -7.79 -1.55
C ILE A 34 -9.18 -7.83 -1.05
N GLY A 35 -10.14 -7.77 -1.98
CA GLY A 35 -11.57 -7.89 -1.74
C GLY A 35 -12.22 -9.02 -2.55
N HIS A 36 -13.54 -8.98 -2.76
CA HIS A 36 -14.25 -10.02 -3.51
C HIS A 36 -13.86 -10.02 -5.00
N GLN A 37 -12.99 -10.95 -5.40
CA GLN A 37 -12.52 -11.14 -6.78
C GLN A 37 -11.85 -9.89 -7.41
N ARG A 38 -11.38 -8.95 -6.59
CA ARG A 38 -10.69 -7.73 -7.02
C ARG A 38 -9.67 -7.30 -5.98
N PHE A 39 -8.72 -6.47 -6.39
CA PHE A 39 -7.72 -5.88 -5.51
C PHE A 39 -7.44 -4.42 -5.90
N VAL A 40 -6.80 -3.69 -5.00
CA VAL A 40 -6.22 -2.36 -5.26
C VAL A 40 -4.72 -2.45 -4.94
N SER A 41 -3.89 -2.00 -5.89
CA SER A 41 -2.48 -1.73 -5.64
C SER A 41 -2.33 -0.34 -5.04
N LEU A 42 -1.80 -0.25 -3.83
CA LEU A 42 -1.48 1.04 -3.25
C LEU A 42 -0.28 1.67 -3.94
N LYS A 43 0.66 0.90 -4.52
CA LYS A 43 1.77 1.48 -5.29
C LYS A 43 1.26 2.24 -6.50
N GLU A 44 0.32 1.68 -7.24
CA GLU A 44 -0.32 2.38 -8.36
C GLU A 44 -1.14 3.60 -7.91
N HIS A 45 -1.81 3.49 -6.75
CA HIS A 45 -2.66 4.55 -6.20
C HIS A 45 -1.87 5.75 -5.67
N LEU A 46 -0.80 5.51 -4.92
CA LEU A 46 0.01 6.53 -4.25
C LEU A 46 1.28 6.91 -5.03
N ARG A 47 1.67 6.11 -6.03
CA ARG A 47 2.78 6.37 -6.96
C ARG A 47 4.10 6.72 -6.25
N TRP A 48 4.56 5.82 -5.39
CA TRP A 48 5.90 5.96 -4.81
C TRP A 48 6.96 5.27 -5.66
N GLU A 49 8.14 5.87 -5.64
CA GLU A 49 9.41 5.33 -6.14
C GLU A 49 10.07 4.41 -5.11
#